data_AF-Q5NX95-F1
#
_entry.id   AF-Q5NX95-F1
#
_cell.length_a   1.000
_cell.length_b   1.000
_cell.length_c   1.000
_cell.angle_alpha   90.00
_cell.angle_beta   90.00
_cell.angle_gamma   90.00
#
_symmetry.space_group_name_H-M   'P 1'
#
loop_
_entity.id
_entity.type
_entity.pdbx_description
1 polymer ?
#
loop_
_entity_poly.entity_id
_entity_poly.type
_entity_poly.pdbx_seq_one_letter_code
_entity_poly.pdbx_strand_id
1 'polypeptide(L)'
;MLSQERRRIAALYQYPDGFLNVGWFAGYLRRKAGDGRHFQIQQTNLDNHNLDLVLRKYDEIPPQFHDLKPLRAICNLTGKIIGEDPVTKEPIRTVVATAVGFDVATVLDMPIDSAFDKIPVAGAPTTNFEDHGVKLFSGRDDKLSDSSNMVRLAGIIAATRFRAPNPEKGIRARCEILLRQKEDESQLIPVRYYGRLASAVYERVMRGAACEIVGRLLADVKRTGEPIDPETGIEPVRKIHFIECTTAPGVTTKNEIKVTPEWMVKMRQELQDSQRQRAEARARRIEQQKAALLAGGGSKQSPVAEVSDAEAQALFDTL
;
A
#
# COMPACT_ATOMS: atom_id res chain seq x y z
N MET A 1 -14.68 28.74 7.65
CA MET A 1 -13.21 28.84 7.54
C MET A 1 -12.59 28.15 8.74
N LEU A 2 -11.72 27.15 8.55
CA LEU A 2 -10.91 26.58 9.66
C LEU A 2 -9.99 27.67 10.22
N SER A 3 -9.95 27.82 11.56
CA SER A 3 -9.05 28.79 12.21
C SER A 3 -7.58 28.49 11.85
N GLN A 4 -6.75 29.54 11.73
CA GLN A 4 -5.33 29.40 11.40
C GLN A 4 -4.60 28.44 12.37
N GLU A 5 -5.06 28.37 13.61
CA GLU A 5 -4.53 27.50 14.66
C GLU A 5 -4.82 26.02 14.39
N ARG A 6 -6.03 25.67 13.94
CA ARG A 6 -6.34 24.30 13.49
C ARG A 6 -5.53 23.90 12.26
N ARG A 7 -5.23 24.83 11.34
CA ARG A 7 -4.35 24.55 10.20
C ARG A 7 -2.90 24.31 10.64
N ARG A 8 -2.42 25.08 11.62
CA ARG A 8 -1.07 24.92 12.19
C ARG A 8 -0.93 23.61 12.96
N ILE A 9 -1.95 23.23 13.74
CA ILE A 9 -2.02 21.95 14.46
C ILE A 9 -2.13 20.77 13.47
N ALA A 10 -2.97 20.88 12.44
CA ALA A 10 -3.07 19.88 11.38
C ALA A 10 -1.73 19.70 10.63
N ALA A 11 -1.00 20.78 10.38
CA ALA A 11 0.33 20.72 9.78
C ALA A 11 1.36 20.03 10.70
N LEU A 12 1.26 20.19 12.03
CA LEU A 12 2.17 19.54 12.98
C LEU A 12 2.00 18.02 12.99
N TYR A 13 0.79 17.50 12.83
CA TYR A 13 0.52 16.06 12.86
C TYR A 13 0.78 15.33 11.54
N GLN A 14 0.93 16.08 10.45
CA GLN A 14 1.13 15.53 9.11
C GLN A 14 2.56 15.07 8.85
N TYR A 15 3.55 15.49 9.66
CA TYR A 15 4.97 15.23 9.37
C TYR A 15 5.70 14.50 10.51
N PRO A 16 5.28 13.29 10.92
CA PRO A 16 6.08 12.49 11.85
C PRO A 16 7.46 12.24 11.25
N ASP A 17 8.51 12.43 12.07
CA ASP A 17 9.91 12.28 11.69
C ASP A 17 10.34 13.11 10.45
N GLY A 18 9.59 14.17 10.13
CA GLY A 18 9.85 15.05 9.00
C GLY A 18 9.32 14.57 7.65
N PHE A 19 8.57 13.47 7.58
CA PHE A 19 7.97 12.95 6.36
C PHE A 19 6.46 13.12 6.35
N LEU A 20 5.87 13.55 5.23
CA LEU A 20 4.41 13.58 5.08
C LEU A 20 3.86 12.19 5.35
N ASN A 21 2.96 12.09 6.33
CA ASN A 21 2.31 10.85 6.71
C ASN A 21 0.96 11.17 7.35
N VAL A 22 -0.08 11.10 6.54
CA VAL A 22 -1.44 11.34 7.00
C VAL A 22 -2.43 10.45 6.25
N GLY A 23 -3.32 9.82 7.02
CA GLY A 23 -4.51 9.14 6.53
C GLY A 23 -5.75 9.83 7.07
N TRP A 24 -6.75 10.03 6.21
CA TRP A 24 -8.10 10.45 6.57
C TRP A 24 -9.04 9.28 6.30
N PHE A 25 -9.66 8.80 7.36
CA PHE A 25 -10.55 7.65 7.32
C PHE A 25 -11.90 8.04 7.91
N ALA A 26 -12.94 8.03 7.09
CA ALA A 26 -14.30 8.33 7.50
C ALA A 26 -15.21 7.12 7.30
N GLY A 27 -16.11 6.91 8.25
CA GLY A 27 -17.01 5.77 8.28
C GLY A 27 -17.68 5.64 9.65
N TYR A 28 -18.24 4.47 9.92
CA TYR A 28 -18.93 4.19 11.18
C TYR A 28 -17.96 3.61 12.20
N LEU A 29 -17.97 4.14 13.43
CA LEU A 29 -17.16 3.61 14.52
C LEU A 29 -17.56 2.17 14.81
N ARG A 30 -16.57 1.30 14.99
CA ARG A 30 -16.77 0.01 15.68
C ARG A 30 -15.79 -0.10 16.83
N ARG A 31 -16.30 -0.16 18.07
CA ARG A 31 -15.48 -0.37 19.26
C ARG A 31 -15.15 -1.86 19.37
N LYS A 32 -13.88 -2.20 19.55
CA LYS A 32 -13.50 -3.57 19.89
C LYS A 32 -13.62 -3.78 21.39
N ALA A 33 -14.07 -4.97 21.80
CA ALA A 33 -13.97 -5.40 23.18
C ALA A 33 -12.49 -5.49 23.59
N GLY A 34 -12.15 -5.02 24.80
CA GLY A 34 -10.78 -5.00 25.33
C GLY A 34 -10.34 -3.62 25.83
N ASP A 35 -9.05 -3.35 25.77
CA ASP A 35 -8.34 -2.19 26.37
C ASP A 35 -8.78 -0.78 25.90
N GLY A 36 -9.84 -0.66 25.09
CA GLY A 36 -10.39 0.60 24.59
C GLY A 36 -9.49 1.34 23.57
N ARG A 37 -8.28 0.85 23.32
CA ARG A 37 -7.29 1.47 22.41
C ARG A 37 -7.43 1.06 20.95
N HIS A 38 -7.97 -0.12 20.71
CA HIS A 38 -8.20 -0.63 19.37
C HIS A 38 -9.65 -0.39 18.98
N PHE A 39 -9.84 0.18 17.80
CA PHE A 39 -11.16 0.40 17.23
C PHE A 39 -11.09 0.19 15.73
N GLN A 40 -12.25 0.11 15.09
CA GLN A 40 -12.32 0.00 13.65
C GLN A 40 -13.18 1.12 13.07
N ILE A 41 -12.93 1.41 11.80
CA ILE A 41 -13.81 2.23 10.98
C ILE A 41 -14.39 1.33 9.90
N GLN A 42 -15.72 1.22 9.93
CA GLN A 42 -16.49 0.45 8.98
C GLN A 42 -16.87 1.34 7.80
N GLN A 43 -16.46 0.91 6.60
CA GLN A 43 -16.71 1.61 5.34
C GLN A 43 -17.55 0.79 4.36
N THR A 44 -17.91 -0.43 4.73
CA THR A 44 -18.69 -1.38 3.93
C THR A 44 -19.57 -2.21 4.86
N ASN A 45 -20.54 -2.95 4.32
CA ASN A 45 -21.35 -3.91 5.09
C ASN A 45 -20.57 -5.16 5.53
N LEU A 46 -19.37 -5.41 4.99
CA LEU A 46 -18.53 -6.56 5.35
C LEU A 46 -17.59 -6.23 6.52
N ASP A 47 -17.77 -6.89 7.66
CA ASP A 47 -16.99 -6.63 8.89
C ASP A 47 -15.51 -7.01 8.72
N ASN A 48 -15.24 -7.98 7.86
CA ASN A 48 -13.88 -8.41 7.51
C ASN A 48 -13.08 -7.31 6.78
N HIS A 49 -13.74 -6.32 6.19
CA HIS A 49 -13.08 -5.20 5.51
C HIS A 49 -12.93 -3.93 6.36
N ASN A 50 -13.41 -3.96 7.61
CA ASN A 50 -13.24 -2.84 8.53
C ASN A 50 -11.75 -2.54 8.72
N LEU A 51 -11.41 -1.24 8.69
CA LEU A 51 -10.05 -0.76 8.90
C LEU A 51 -9.70 -0.86 10.38
N ASP A 52 -8.58 -1.49 10.72
CA ASP A 52 -8.10 -1.56 12.10
C ASP A 52 -7.25 -0.33 12.45
N LEU A 53 -7.66 0.41 13.49
CA LEU A 53 -6.98 1.60 13.99
C LEU A 53 -6.59 1.44 15.47
N VAL A 54 -5.59 2.23 15.88
CA VAL A 54 -5.05 2.24 17.23
C VAL A 54 -4.96 3.67 17.75
N LEU A 55 -5.31 3.91 19.01
CA LEU A 55 -5.08 5.20 19.67
C LEU A 55 -3.61 5.34 20.12
N ARG A 56 -3.11 6.57 20.19
CA ARG A 56 -1.82 6.81 20.86
C ARG A 56 -1.92 6.50 22.35
N LYS A 57 -0.76 6.35 22.98
CA LYS A 57 -0.70 6.18 24.44
C LYS A 57 -1.37 7.37 25.12
N TYR A 58 -2.36 7.09 25.98
CA TYR A 58 -3.16 8.07 26.73
C TYR A 58 -4.24 8.83 25.94
N ASP A 59 -4.40 8.56 24.63
CA ASP A 59 -5.51 9.14 23.87
C ASP A 59 -6.77 8.28 24.03
N GLU A 60 -7.92 8.94 24.04
CA GLU A 60 -9.24 8.32 24.11
C GLU A 60 -10.12 8.78 22.96
N ILE A 61 -11.06 7.92 22.53
CA ILE A 61 -12.09 8.32 21.58
C ILE A 61 -13.03 9.31 22.29
N PRO A 62 -13.27 10.51 21.74
CA PRO A 62 -14.13 11.49 22.38
C PRO A 62 -15.51 10.91 22.72
N PRO A 63 -16.07 11.17 23.92
CA PRO A 63 -17.30 10.52 24.41
C PRO A 63 -18.52 10.69 23.51
N GLN A 64 -18.57 11.76 22.70
CA GLN A 64 -19.63 11.98 21.74
C GLN A 64 -19.68 10.91 20.62
N PHE A 65 -18.61 10.15 20.39
CA PHE A 65 -18.55 9.08 19.41
C PHE A 65 -18.77 7.71 20.08
N HIS A 66 -20.00 7.21 19.98
CA HIS A 66 -20.38 5.84 20.37
C HIS A 66 -20.37 4.90 19.16
N ASP A 67 -20.60 3.61 19.41
CA ASP A 67 -20.59 2.58 18.38
C ASP A 67 -21.55 2.91 17.24
N LEU A 68 -21.16 2.58 16.02
CA LEU A 68 -21.85 2.90 14.77
C LEU A 68 -22.11 4.40 14.52
N LYS A 69 -21.50 5.31 15.29
CA LYS A 69 -21.57 6.74 14.98
C LYS A 69 -20.61 7.12 13.85
N PRO A 70 -21.02 7.96 12.89
CA PRO A 70 -20.10 8.45 11.87
C PRO A 70 -19.00 9.32 12.48
N LEU A 71 -17.76 9.05 12.08
CA LEU A 71 -16.59 9.84 12.47
C LEU A 71 -15.58 9.92 11.33
N ARG A 72 -14.68 10.90 11.41
CA ARG A 72 -13.48 10.95 10.60
C ARG A 72 -12.25 10.92 11.50
N ALA A 73 -11.42 9.90 11.34
CA ALA A 73 -10.14 9.79 12.02
C ALA A 73 -9.01 10.34 11.13
N ILE A 74 -8.11 11.09 11.74
CA ILE A 74 -6.83 11.52 11.16
C ILE A 74 -5.75 10.64 11.77
N CYS A 75 -4.96 9.96 10.94
CA CYS A 75 -4.02 8.94 11.38
C CYS A 75 -2.62 9.13 10.82
N ASN A 76 -1.60 8.71 11.57
CA ASN A 76 -0.29 8.38 11.02
C ASN A 76 -0.22 6.87 10.75
N LEU A 77 0.51 6.48 9.72
CA LEU A 77 0.58 5.12 9.22
C LEU A 77 1.99 4.58 9.38
N THR A 78 2.16 3.45 10.03
CA THR A 78 3.48 2.81 10.21
C THR A 78 3.42 1.36 9.78
N GLY A 79 4.51 0.84 9.23
CA GLY A 79 4.65 -0.59 8.99
C GLY A 79 4.79 -1.36 10.30
N LYS A 80 4.38 -2.63 10.29
CA LYS A 80 4.68 -3.60 11.35
C LYS A 80 4.84 -4.98 10.73
N ILE A 81 5.80 -5.75 11.20
CA ILE A 81 5.94 -7.17 10.87
C ILE A 81 4.99 -7.96 11.79
N ILE A 82 4.14 -8.79 11.20
CA ILE A 82 3.15 -9.61 11.92
C ILE A 82 3.45 -11.11 11.85
N GLY A 83 4.56 -11.48 11.24
CA GLY A 83 5.02 -12.86 11.11
C GLY A 83 5.80 -13.04 9.81
N GLU A 84 5.93 -14.29 9.42
CA GLU A 84 6.69 -14.72 8.24
C GLU A 84 5.78 -15.51 7.31
N ASP A 85 5.97 -15.35 6.01
CA ASP A 85 5.24 -16.15 5.02
C ASP A 85 5.82 -17.57 5.02
N PRO A 86 4.98 -18.60 5.24
CA PRO A 86 5.45 -19.98 5.32
C PRO A 86 6.16 -20.48 4.06
N VAL A 87 5.86 -19.90 2.89
CA VAL A 87 6.45 -20.34 1.62
C VAL A 87 7.70 -19.55 1.29
N THR A 88 7.61 -18.22 1.33
CA THR A 88 8.69 -17.34 0.86
C THR A 88 9.72 -17.03 1.95
N LYS A 89 9.40 -17.31 3.22
CA LYS A 89 10.20 -16.89 4.39
C LYS A 89 10.41 -15.38 4.48
N GLU A 90 9.59 -14.61 3.75
CA GLU A 90 9.63 -13.16 3.78
C GLU A 90 8.76 -12.64 4.94
N PRO A 91 9.15 -11.52 5.58
CA PRO A 91 8.36 -10.94 6.65
C PRO A 91 7.02 -10.42 6.10
N ILE A 92 5.91 -10.88 6.67
CA ILE A 92 4.58 -10.35 6.37
C ILE A 92 4.45 -9.01 7.07
N ARG A 93 4.33 -7.96 6.25
CA ARG A 93 4.17 -6.59 6.71
C ARG A 93 2.72 -6.15 6.62
N THR A 94 2.28 -5.42 7.63
CA THR A 94 0.98 -4.76 7.67
C THR A 94 1.13 -3.29 8.02
N VAL A 95 0.13 -2.48 7.67
CA VAL A 95 0.03 -1.09 8.08
C VAL A 95 -0.73 -0.99 9.38
N VAL A 96 -0.18 -0.25 10.34
CA VAL A 96 -0.86 0.16 11.57
C VAL A 96 -1.23 1.62 11.42
N ALA A 97 -2.53 1.92 11.44
CA ALA A 97 -3.05 3.28 11.44
C ALA A 97 -3.22 3.75 12.90
N THR A 98 -2.40 4.72 13.30
CA THR A 98 -2.45 5.32 14.64
C THR A 98 -3.22 6.63 14.58
N ALA A 99 -4.36 6.71 15.25
CA ALA A 99 -5.19 7.91 15.30
C ALA A 99 -4.52 9.03 16.10
N VAL A 100 -4.66 10.24 15.58
CA VAL A 100 -4.06 11.49 16.08
C VAL A 100 -5.14 12.50 16.44
N GLY A 101 -6.27 12.42 15.76
CA GLY A 101 -7.36 13.35 15.92
C GLY A 101 -8.64 12.78 15.31
N PHE A 102 -9.74 13.34 15.75
CA PHE A 102 -11.08 12.98 15.33
C PHE A 102 -11.84 14.22 14.94
N ASP A 103 -12.57 14.14 13.84
CA ASP A 103 -13.52 15.13 13.38
C ASP A 103 -14.90 14.48 13.21
N VAL A 104 -15.93 15.32 13.25
CA VAL A 104 -17.28 14.90 12.83
C VAL A 104 -17.25 14.69 11.32
N ALA A 105 -17.62 13.49 10.86
CA ALA A 105 -17.72 13.21 9.43
C ALA A 105 -18.88 13.99 8.82
N THR A 106 -18.63 14.63 7.68
CA THR A 106 -19.67 15.23 6.87
C THR A 106 -20.18 14.23 5.82
N VAL A 107 -21.32 14.51 5.19
CA VAL A 107 -21.86 13.72 4.08
C VAL A 107 -20.80 13.52 2.97
N LEU A 108 -19.93 14.52 2.77
CA LEU A 108 -18.86 14.50 1.78
C LEU A 108 -17.64 13.69 2.22
N ASP A 109 -17.50 13.34 3.50
CA ASP A 109 -16.43 12.47 3.97
C ASP A 109 -16.86 11.00 3.97
N MET A 110 -18.15 10.70 4.11
CA MET A 110 -18.63 9.32 4.31
C MET A 110 -18.49 8.43 3.06
N PRO A 111 -18.46 7.10 3.19
CA PRO A 111 -18.52 6.20 2.03
C PRO A 111 -19.84 6.34 1.27
N ILE A 112 -19.84 5.99 -0.02
CA ILE A 112 -21.04 5.96 -0.87
C ILE A 112 -21.94 4.77 -0.51
N ASP A 113 -23.23 4.88 -0.82
CA ASP A 113 -24.24 3.85 -0.52
C ASP A 113 -23.84 2.47 -1.09
N SER A 114 -23.39 2.43 -2.35
CA SER A 114 -22.97 1.18 -3.01
C SER A 114 -21.79 0.48 -2.35
N ALA A 115 -21.03 1.16 -1.47
CA ALA A 115 -19.98 0.52 -0.68
C ALA A 115 -20.56 -0.43 0.39
N PHE A 116 -21.83 -0.24 0.78
CA PHE A 116 -22.57 -1.06 1.73
C PHE A 116 -23.43 -2.15 1.08
N ASP A 117 -23.51 -2.20 -0.24
CA ASP A 117 -24.28 -3.23 -0.97
C ASP A 117 -23.40 -4.38 -1.48
N LYS A 118 -22.29 -4.68 -0.79
CA LYS A 118 -21.39 -5.76 -1.24
C LYS A 118 -22.02 -7.11 -0.94
N ILE A 119 -21.98 -7.99 -1.94
CA ILE A 119 -22.42 -9.38 -1.80
C ILE A 119 -21.42 -10.11 -0.88
N PRO A 120 -21.85 -10.62 0.29
CA PRO A 120 -20.96 -11.37 1.18
C PRO A 120 -20.60 -12.73 0.61
N VAL A 121 -19.37 -13.15 0.86
CA VAL A 121 -18.95 -14.53 0.64
C VAL A 121 -19.48 -15.38 1.80
N ALA A 122 -19.80 -16.65 1.55
CA ALA A 122 -20.25 -17.57 2.59
C ALA A 122 -19.29 -17.58 3.80
N GLY A 123 -19.85 -17.47 5.01
CA GLY A 123 -19.09 -17.40 6.27
C GLY A 123 -18.49 -16.03 6.61
N ALA A 124 -18.68 -15.01 5.77
CA ALA A 124 -18.24 -13.65 6.07
C ALA A 124 -19.26 -12.90 6.94
N PRO A 125 -18.86 -12.31 8.08
CA PRO A 125 -19.74 -11.51 8.92
C PRO A 125 -20.13 -10.22 8.21
N THR A 126 -21.41 -9.87 8.32
CA THR A 126 -21.99 -8.67 7.74
C THR A 126 -22.79 -7.89 8.77
N THR A 127 -22.75 -6.57 8.66
CA THR A 127 -23.58 -5.67 9.47
C THR A 127 -24.76 -5.19 8.64
N ASN A 128 -25.97 -5.43 9.14
CA ASN A 128 -27.18 -4.78 8.63
C ASN A 128 -27.44 -3.48 9.40
N PHE A 129 -27.23 -2.34 8.76
CA PHE A 129 -27.35 -1.03 9.42
C PHE A 129 -28.79 -0.68 9.81
N GLU A 130 -29.78 -1.23 9.11
CA GLU A 130 -31.20 -1.00 9.41
C GLU A 130 -31.59 -1.61 10.76
N ASP A 131 -31.08 -2.80 11.08
CA ASP A 131 -31.33 -3.50 12.35
C ASP A 131 -30.78 -2.71 13.55
N HIS A 132 -29.76 -1.88 13.31
CA HIS A 132 -29.17 -1.00 14.32
C HIS A 132 -29.80 0.41 14.34
N GLY A 133 -30.82 0.68 13.52
CA GLY A 133 -31.44 2.00 13.41
C GLY A 133 -30.51 3.08 12.84
N VAL A 134 -29.44 2.69 12.15
CA VAL A 134 -28.44 3.60 11.59
C VAL A 134 -28.82 3.94 10.16
N LYS A 135 -29.14 5.21 9.90
CA LYS A 135 -29.38 5.70 8.55
C LYS A 135 -28.06 5.95 7.83
N LEU A 136 -27.87 5.28 6.71
CA LEU A 136 -26.75 5.55 5.82
C LEU A 136 -26.88 6.93 5.17
N PHE A 137 -25.75 7.54 4.84
CA PHE A 137 -25.72 8.84 4.17
C PHE A 137 -26.00 8.68 2.68
N SER A 138 -27.26 8.88 2.28
CA SER A 138 -27.70 8.68 0.90
C SER A 138 -27.65 9.91 0.00
N GLY A 139 -27.71 9.69 -1.31
CA GLY A 139 -27.89 10.74 -2.32
C GLY A 139 -26.61 11.45 -2.77
N ARG A 140 -25.47 10.79 -2.67
CA ARG A 140 -24.16 11.33 -3.07
C ARG A 140 -23.82 10.99 -4.52
N ASP A 141 -23.22 11.95 -5.22
CA ASP A 141 -22.61 11.73 -6.55
C ASP A 141 -21.30 10.91 -6.40
N ASP A 142 -21.19 9.82 -7.16
CA ASP A 142 -20.09 8.85 -7.12
C ASP A 142 -18.70 9.48 -7.28
N LYS A 143 -18.65 10.64 -7.94
CA LYS A 143 -17.41 11.40 -8.23
C LYS A 143 -16.66 11.87 -6.98
N LEU A 144 -17.32 11.94 -5.84
CA LEU A 144 -16.70 12.40 -4.59
C LEU A 144 -16.21 11.24 -3.71
N SER A 145 -16.50 9.98 -4.04
CA SER A 145 -16.37 8.79 -3.17
C SER A 145 -14.99 8.56 -2.49
N ASP A 146 -13.93 9.13 -3.05
CA ASP A 146 -12.54 8.90 -2.64
C ASP A 146 -12.12 9.58 -1.32
N SER A 147 -12.90 10.56 -0.82
CA SER A 147 -12.55 11.30 0.40
C SER A 147 -12.66 10.47 1.68
N SER A 148 -13.44 9.38 1.66
CA SER A 148 -13.68 8.54 2.83
C SER A 148 -12.46 7.74 3.26
N ASN A 149 -11.55 7.44 2.33
CA ASN A 149 -10.37 6.65 2.58
C ASN A 149 -9.22 7.21 1.75
N MET A 150 -8.54 8.20 2.30
CA MET A 150 -7.45 8.89 1.62
C MET A 150 -6.18 8.83 2.45
N VAL A 151 -5.10 8.42 1.81
CA VAL A 151 -3.77 8.33 2.38
C VAL A 151 -2.81 9.17 1.55
N ARG A 152 -2.02 10.02 2.21
CA ARG A 152 -0.90 10.73 1.62
C ARG A 152 0.36 10.47 2.44
N LEU A 153 1.35 9.87 1.80
CA LEU A 153 2.64 9.54 2.39
C LEU A 153 3.75 10.11 1.52
N ALA A 154 4.88 10.48 2.13
CA ALA A 154 6.13 10.67 1.43
C ALA A 154 7.22 9.88 2.12
N GLY A 155 8.15 9.30 1.37
CA GLY A 155 9.20 8.49 1.97
C GLY A 155 10.22 8.03 0.96
N ILE A 156 11.13 7.20 1.45
CA ILE A 156 12.21 6.62 0.64
C ILE A 156 11.85 5.18 0.28
N ILE A 157 12.00 4.82 -0.98
CA ILE A 157 11.73 3.46 -1.45
C ILE A 157 12.83 2.53 -0.93
N ALA A 158 12.50 1.64 0.01
CA ALA A 158 13.44 0.66 0.55
C ALA A 158 13.61 -0.55 -0.37
N ALA A 159 12.52 -1.04 -0.94
CA ALA A 159 12.51 -2.18 -1.85
C ALA A 159 11.29 -2.12 -2.77
N THR A 160 11.39 -2.76 -3.92
CA THR A 160 10.30 -2.92 -4.87
C THR A 160 10.25 -4.37 -5.37
N ARG A 161 9.06 -4.85 -5.68
CA ARG A 161 8.84 -6.16 -6.28
C ARG A 161 7.71 -6.09 -7.30
N PHE A 162 7.95 -6.62 -8.49
CA PHE A 162 6.89 -6.79 -9.48
C PHE A 162 6.28 -8.19 -9.38
N ARG A 163 4.96 -8.25 -9.42
CA ARG A 163 4.21 -9.49 -9.55
C ARG A 163 3.44 -9.46 -10.87
N ALA A 164 3.82 -10.34 -11.78
CA ALA A 164 3.17 -10.50 -13.06
C ALA A 164 1.70 -10.93 -12.90
N PRO A 165 0.81 -10.54 -13.84
CA PRO A 165 -0.56 -11.01 -13.83
C PRO A 165 -0.62 -12.51 -14.09
N ASN A 166 -1.58 -13.20 -13.49
CA ASN A 166 -1.94 -14.57 -13.84
C ASN A 166 -3.46 -14.62 -14.05
N PRO A 167 -3.94 -14.62 -15.32
CA PRO A 167 -5.36 -14.60 -15.65
C PRO A 167 -6.13 -15.83 -15.13
N GLU A 168 -5.53 -17.02 -15.20
CA GLU A 168 -6.15 -18.28 -14.78
C GLU A 168 -6.50 -18.27 -13.29
N LYS A 169 -5.66 -17.61 -12.48
CA LYS A 169 -5.87 -17.45 -11.03
C LYS A 169 -6.52 -16.12 -10.65
N GLY A 170 -6.96 -15.32 -11.64
CA GLY A 170 -7.52 -13.98 -11.41
C GLY A 170 -6.56 -12.98 -10.77
N ILE A 171 -5.25 -13.24 -10.81
CA ILE A 171 -4.23 -12.40 -10.17
C ILE A 171 -3.91 -11.21 -11.08
N ARG A 172 -4.18 -10.01 -10.58
CA ARG A 172 -3.83 -8.76 -11.26
C ARG A 172 -2.33 -8.47 -11.15
N ALA A 173 -1.78 -7.84 -12.18
CA ALA A 173 -0.43 -7.29 -12.15
C ALA A 173 -0.32 -6.25 -11.02
N ARG A 174 0.75 -6.32 -10.22
CA ARG A 174 1.00 -5.34 -9.17
C ARG A 174 2.48 -5.06 -8.95
N CYS A 175 2.78 -3.80 -8.65
CA CYS A 175 4.07 -3.37 -8.12
C CYS A 175 3.92 -3.19 -6.61
N GLU A 176 4.70 -3.95 -5.85
CA GLU A 176 4.81 -3.83 -4.40
C GLU A 176 6.00 -2.93 -4.07
N ILE A 177 5.79 -1.99 -3.16
CA ILE A 177 6.76 -0.98 -2.74
C ILE A 177 6.81 -1.01 -1.22
N LEU A 178 8.02 -1.07 -0.66
CA LEU A 178 8.24 -0.85 0.77
C LEU A 178 8.72 0.58 0.97
N LEU A 179 7.88 1.40 1.62
CA LEU A 179 8.18 2.79 1.89
C LEU A 179 8.80 2.95 3.27
N ARG A 180 9.93 3.66 3.35
CA ARG A 180 10.68 3.94 4.58
C ARG A 180 10.52 5.40 4.98
N GLN A 181 10.16 5.62 6.24
CA GLN A 181 10.13 6.94 6.89
C GLN A 181 10.96 6.99 8.18
N LYS A 182 11.37 5.82 8.68
CA LYS A 182 12.11 5.66 9.93
C LYS A 182 13.36 4.81 9.71
N GLU A 183 14.29 4.90 10.66
CA GLU A 183 15.51 4.09 10.65
C GLU A 183 15.21 2.60 10.83
N ASP A 184 14.21 2.24 11.62
CA ASP A 184 13.82 0.85 11.84
C ASP A 184 13.17 0.21 10.60
N GLU A 185 13.82 -0.80 10.03
CA GLU A 185 13.30 -1.55 8.87
C GLU A 185 12.11 -2.44 9.21
N SER A 186 11.80 -2.69 10.48
CA SER A 186 10.56 -3.36 10.87
C SER A 186 9.32 -2.51 10.56
N GLN A 187 9.50 -1.18 10.42
CA GLN A 187 8.43 -0.19 10.26
C GLN A 187 8.19 0.25 8.81
N LEU A 188 8.75 -0.49 7.84
CA LEU A 188 8.50 -0.25 6.41
C LEU A 188 7.01 -0.43 6.07
N ILE A 189 6.44 0.59 5.43
CA ILE A 189 5.02 0.64 5.07
C ILE A 189 4.82 -0.12 3.75
N PRO A 190 4.00 -1.19 3.71
CA PRO A 190 3.70 -1.91 2.48
C PRO A 190 2.70 -1.13 1.62
N VAL A 191 3.12 -0.83 0.40
CA VAL A 191 2.35 -0.11 -0.62
C VAL A 191 2.21 -0.99 -1.86
N ARG A 192 1.05 -0.97 -2.50
CA ARG A 192 0.74 -1.76 -3.71
C ARG A 192 0.15 -0.84 -4.77
N TYR A 193 0.70 -0.89 -5.97
CA TYR A 193 0.13 -0.28 -7.16
C TYR A 193 -0.38 -1.38 -8.09
N TYR A 194 -1.67 -1.36 -8.39
CA TYR A 194 -2.32 -2.32 -9.29
C TYR A 194 -2.55 -1.72 -10.67
N GLY A 195 -2.65 -2.59 -11.68
CA GLY A 195 -3.12 -2.24 -13.01
C GLY A 195 -2.10 -2.48 -14.12
N ARG A 196 -2.49 -2.13 -15.35
CA ARG A 196 -1.68 -2.39 -16.57
C ARG A 196 -0.33 -1.68 -16.53
N LEU A 197 -0.27 -0.51 -15.90
CA LEU A 197 0.96 0.29 -15.78
C LEU A 197 1.88 -0.17 -14.64
N ALA A 198 1.55 -1.27 -13.93
CA ALA A 198 2.37 -1.71 -12.80
C ALA A 198 3.80 -2.06 -13.18
N SER A 199 4.05 -2.60 -14.39
CA SER A 199 5.41 -2.86 -14.88
C SER A 199 6.19 -1.57 -15.09
N ALA A 200 5.58 -0.59 -15.75
CA ALA A 200 6.21 0.72 -16.01
C ALA A 200 6.50 1.47 -14.70
N VAL A 201 5.60 1.36 -13.71
CA VAL A 201 5.83 1.92 -12.37
C VAL A 201 7.01 1.22 -11.70
N TYR A 202 7.07 -0.12 -11.74
CA TYR A 202 8.17 -0.88 -11.16
C TYR A 202 9.54 -0.50 -11.76
N GLU A 203 9.61 -0.31 -13.08
CA GLU A 203 10.84 0.11 -13.77
C GLU A 203 11.28 1.52 -13.39
N ARG A 204 10.33 2.43 -13.12
CA ARG A 204 10.61 3.83 -12.77
C ARG A 204 10.95 4.03 -11.29
N VAL A 205 10.33 3.23 -10.41
CA VAL A 205 10.44 3.37 -8.95
C VAL A 205 11.72 2.66 -8.48
N MET A 206 12.79 3.44 -8.32
CA MET A 206 14.09 2.93 -7.89
C MET A 206 14.25 2.92 -6.37
N ARG A 207 14.98 1.92 -5.85
CA ARG A 207 15.43 1.90 -4.45
C ARG A 207 16.22 3.18 -4.13
N GLY A 208 15.91 3.78 -2.98
CA GLY A 208 16.47 5.05 -2.49
C GLY A 208 15.91 6.31 -3.11
N ALA A 209 15.06 6.20 -4.13
CA ALA A 209 14.33 7.35 -4.62
C ALA A 209 13.33 7.81 -3.55
N ALA A 210 13.16 9.12 -3.46
CA ALA A 210 12.16 9.73 -2.61
C ALA A 210 10.86 9.90 -3.42
N CYS A 211 9.74 9.45 -2.88
CA CYS A 211 8.46 9.48 -3.57
C CYS A 211 7.32 9.97 -2.69
N GLU A 212 6.30 10.51 -3.34
CA GLU A 212 4.97 10.73 -2.76
C GLU A 212 4.05 9.60 -3.18
N ILE A 213 3.30 9.08 -2.21
CA ILE A 213 2.26 8.06 -2.38
C ILE A 213 0.91 8.68 -2.03
N VAL A 214 -0.01 8.63 -2.98
CA VAL A 214 -1.43 8.92 -2.77
C VAL A 214 -2.22 7.64 -2.96
N GLY A 215 -3.07 7.30 -2.01
CA GLY A 215 -3.72 6.00 -2.01
C GLY A 215 -4.83 5.84 -0.99
N ARG A 216 -5.19 4.59 -0.72
CA ARG A 216 -6.21 4.17 0.23
C ARG A 216 -5.65 3.07 1.13
N LEU A 217 -6.08 3.03 2.38
CA LEU A 217 -5.78 1.91 3.27
C LEU A 217 -6.78 0.80 3.02
N LEU A 218 -6.32 -0.38 2.61
CA LEU A 218 -7.15 -1.56 2.39
C LEU A 218 -6.65 -2.74 3.20
N ALA A 219 -7.51 -3.73 3.41
CA ALA A 219 -7.18 -4.99 4.07
C ALA A 219 -7.26 -6.15 3.07
N ASP A 220 -6.19 -6.93 2.97
CA ASP A 220 -6.20 -8.25 2.34
C ASP A 220 -6.65 -9.26 3.39
N VAL A 221 -7.81 -9.89 3.17
CA VAL A 221 -8.40 -10.86 4.09
C VAL A 221 -7.96 -12.26 3.66
N LYS A 222 -7.16 -12.91 4.50
CA LYS A 222 -6.69 -14.29 4.28
C LYS A 222 -7.39 -15.23 5.25
N ARG A 223 -7.90 -16.35 4.75
CA ARG A 223 -8.40 -17.44 5.58
C ARG A 223 -7.26 -18.00 6.42
N THR A 224 -7.49 -18.24 7.71
CA THR A 224 -6.50 -18.87 8.60
C THR A 224 -6.46 -20.38 8.42
N GLY A 225 -7.53 -20.98 7.90
CA GLY A 225 -7.67 -22.44 7.77
C GLY A 225 -8.14 -23.12 9.05
N GLU A 226 -8.43 -22.34 10.10
CA GLU A 226 -9.10 -22.80 11.31
C GLU A 226 -10.57 -23.15 11.00
N PRO A 227 -11.18 -24.09 11.73
CA PRO A 227 -12.56 -24.48 11.51
C PRO A 227 -13.50 -23.28 11.72
N ILE A 228 -14.59 -23.26 10.94
CA ILE A 228 -15.67 -22.28 11.10
C ILE A 228 -16.19 -22.36 12.53
N ASP A 229 -16.38 -21.21 13.16
CA ASP A 229 -16.94 -21.15 14.50
C ASP A 229 -18.38 -21.74 14.48
N PRO A 230 -18.63 -22.84 15.19
CA PRO A 230 -19.92 -23.52 15.15
C PRO A 230 -21.06 -22.70 15.78
N GLU A 231 -20.77 -21.72 16.64
CA GLU A 231 -21.79 -20.88 17.27
C GLU A 231 -22.21 -19.71 16.39
N THR A 232 -21.23 -19.07 15.73
CA THR A 232 -21.48 -17.86 14.92
C THR A 232 -21.57 -18.14 13.43
N GLY A 233 -21.13 -19.31 12.97
CA GLY A 233 -21.00 -19.64 11.54
C GLY A 233 -19.95 -18.79 10.81
N ILE A 234 -19.10 -18.07 11.56
CA ILE A 234 -18.11 -17.14 11.00
C ILE A 234 -16.80 -17.87 10.74
N GLU A 235 -16.26 -17.68 9.54
CA GLU A 235 -14.94 -18.19 9.18
C GLU A 235 -13.83 -17.27 9.72
N PRO A 236 -12.86 -17.79 10.50
CA PRO A 236 -11.76 -16.99 11.02
C PRO A 236 -10.82 -16.51 9.91
N VAL A 237 -10.46 -15.23 9.98
CA VAL A 237 -9.63 -14.58 8.97
C VAL A 237 -8.54 -13.71 9.58
N ARG A 238 -7.42 -13.64 8.87
CA ARG A 238 -6.31 -12.72 9.13
C ARG A 238 -6.41 -11.52 8.20
N LYS A 239 -6.46 -10.33 8.76
CA LYS A 239 -6.42 -9.07 8.01
C LYS A 239 -4.99 -8.57 7.86
N ILE A 240 -4.58 -8.28 6.63
CA ILE A 240 -3.27 -7.70 6.32
C ILE A 240 -3.50 -6.35 5.63
N HIS A 241 -3.35 -5.26 6.38
CA HIS A 241 -3.48 -3.92 5.86
C HIS A 241 -2.30 -3.53 4.97
N PHE A 242 -2.60 -2.86 3.85
CA PHE A 242 -1.64 -2.28 2.92
C PHE A 242 -2.20 -0.97 2.34
N ILE A 243 -1.32 -0.14 1.77
CA ILE A 243 -1.75 1.05 1.02
C ILE A 243 -1.92 0.69 -0.44
N GLU A 244 -3.10 0.86 -1.01
CA GLU A 244 -3.31 0.80 -2.46
C GLU A 244 -3.13 2.19 -3.06
N CYS A 245 -2.20 2.33 -4.00
CA CYS A 245 -2.01 3.57 -4.73
C CYS A 245 -3.18 3.84 -5.69
N THR A 246 -3.75 5.04 -5.62
CA THR A 246 -4.74 5.51 -6.61
C THR A 246 -4.08 6.13 -7.84
N THR A 247 -2.87 6.66 -7.67
CA THR A 247 -2.04 7.24 -8.73
C THR A 247 -0.65 6.62 -8.71
N ALA A 248 0.08 6.69 -9.83
CA ALA A 248 1.47 6.29 -9.85
C ALA A 248 2.28 7.08 -8.80
N PRO A 249 3.25 6.47 -8.10
CA PRO A 249 4.11 7.17 -7.16
C PRO A 249 4.75 8.41 -7.78
N GLY A 250 4.51 9.57 -7.16
CA GLY A 250 5.03 10.86 -7.59
C GLY A 250 6.48 11.03 -7.14
N VAL A 251 7.23 11.88 -7.85
CA VAL A 251 8.52 12.37 -7.34
C VAL A 251 8.23 13.40 -6.28
N THR A 252 8.77 13.23 -5.07
CA THR A 252 8.54 14.20 -3.99
C THR A 252 9.25 15.52 -4.27
N THR A 253 8.64 16.62 -3.84
CA THR A 253 9.25 17.95 -3.80
C THR A 253 9.77 18.25 -2.39
N LYS A 254 10.44 19.39 -2.19
CA LYS A 254 10.90 19.83 -0.84
C LYS A 254 9.76 20.02 0.17
N ASN A 255 8.49 19.97 -0.27
CA ASN A 255 7.34 20.21 0.60
C ASN A 255 6.91 18.98 1.39
N GLU A 256 7.10 17.76 0.88
CA GLU A 256 6.60 16.55 1.53
C GLU A 256 7.63 15.89 2.46
N ILE A 257 8.92 16.23 2.31
CA ILE A 257 10.00 15.79 3.21
C ILE A 257 10.71 17.03 3.78
N LYS A 258 10.50 17.29 5.07
CA LYS A 258 11.00 18.47 5.79
C LYS A 258 12.39 18.27 6.40
N VAL A 259 12.74 17.03 6.73
CA VAL A 259 14.01 16.67 7.37
C VAL A 259 14.69 15.58 6.56
N THR A 260 16.01 15.62 6.47
CA THR A 260 16.82 14.54 5.89
C THR A 260 17.60 13.85 7.00
N PRO A 261 17.13 12.71 7.53
CA PRO A 261 17.81 11.99 8.60
C PRO A 261 19.14 11.38 8.15
N GLU A 262 20.05 11.10 9.09
CA GLU A 262 21.36 10.50 8.80
C GLU A 262 21.27 9.14 8.10
N TRP A 263 20.32 8.28 8.51
CA TRP A 263 20.10 6.98 7.88
C TRP A 263 19.76 7.10 6.39
N MET A 264 19.08 8.18 5.99
CA MET A 264 18.73 8.45 4.60
C MET A 264 19.98 8.87 3.80
N VAL A 265 20.90 9.61 4.41
CA VAL A 265 22.19 9.97 3.80
C VAL A 265 23.03 8.72 3.56
N LYS A 266 23.16 7.85 4.57
CA LYS A 266 23.89 6.57 4.46
C LYS A 266 23.31 5.69 3.35
N MET A 267 22.00 5.50 3.33
CA MET A 267 21.33 4.71 2.29
C MET A 267 21.57 5.26 0.87
N ARG A 268 21.61 6.59 0.71
CA ARG A 268 21.92 7.21 -0.60
C ARG A 268 23.38 6.99 -1.00
N GLN A 269 24.31 7.10 -0.06
CA GLN A 269 25.74 6.82 -0.32
C GLN A 269 25.94 5.37 -0.74
N GLU A 270 25.37 4.41 0.01
CA GLU A 270 25.42 2.98 -0.32
C GLU A 270 24.88 2.69 -1.73
N LEU A 271 23.81 3.37 -2.13
CA LEU A 271 23.24 3.22 -3.47
C LEU A 271 24.14 3.83 -4.55
N GLN A 272 24.72 5.00 -4.31
CA GLN A 272 25.68 5.62 -5.23
C GLN A 272 26.90 4.73 -5.43
N ASP A 273 27.44 4.18 -4.33
CA ASP A 273 28.59 3.27 -4.37
C ASP A 273 28.25 1.98 -5.11
N SER A 274 27.07 1.40 -4.84
CA SER A 274 26.61 0.20 -5.55
C SER A 274 26.41 0.46 -7.05
N GLN A 275 25.85 1.62 -7.43
CA GLN A 275 25.69 2.00 -8.83
C GLN A 275 27.03 2.22 -9.52
N ARG A 276 27.98 2.87 -8.85
CA ARG A 276 29.34 3.07 -9.33
C ARG A 276 30.04 1.74 -9.56
N GLN A 277 29.99 0.83 -8.59
CA GLN A 277 30.57 -0.52 -8.72
C GLN A 277 29.93 -1.31 -9.88
N ARG A 278 28.61 -1.21 -10.07
CA ARG A 278 27.92 -1.85 -11.22
C ARG A 278 28.34 -1.24 -12.55
N ALA A 279 28.51 0.08 -12.62
CA ALA A 279 28.97 0.76 -13.82
C ALA A 279 30.42 0.38 -14.17
N GLU A 280 31.31 0.33 -13.17
CA GLU A 280 32.70 -0.11 -13.33
C GLU A 280 32.77 -1.59 -13.75
N ALA A 281 31.96 -2.47 -13.15
CA ALA A 281 31.88 -3.88 -13.56
C ALA A 281 31.33 -4.04 -14.98
N ARG A 282 30.34 -3.23 -15.38
CA ARG A 282 29.80 -3.21 -16.75
C ARG A 282 30.86 -2.71 -17.74
N ALA A 283 31.59 -1.65 -17.41
CA ALA A 283 32.67 -1.12 -18.23
C ALA A 283 33.77 -2.18 -18.45
N ARG A 284 34.20 -2.87 -17.38
CA ARG A 284 35.16 -3.98 -17.46
C ARG A 284 34.66 -5.14 -18.33
N ARG A 285 33.38 -5.52 -18.23
CA ARG A 285 32.79 -6.55 -19.12
C ARG A 285 32.78 -6.12 -20.58
N ILE A 286 32.43 -4.87 -20.86
CA ILE A 286 32.45 -4.33 -22.24
C ILE A 286 33.89 -4.31 -22.77
N GLU A 287 34.86 -3.91 -21.95
CA GLU A 287 36.27 -3.89 -22.32
C GLU A 287 36.83 -5.29 -22.57
N GLN A 288 36.47 -6.27 -21.73
CA GLN A 288 36.80 -7.69 -21.94
C GLN A 288 36.16 -8.25 -23.22
N GLN A 289 34.89 -7.91 -23.50
CA GLN A 289 34.23 -8.30 -24.76
C GLN A 289 34.90 -7.67 -25.97
N LYS A 290 35.27 -6.38 -25.91
CA LYS A 290 36.00 -5.69 -26.97
C LYS A 290 37.40 -6.28 -27.18
N ALA A 291 38.12 -6.58 -26.11
CA ALA A 291 39.44 -7.20 -26.17
C ALA A 291 39.38 -8.62 -26.76
N ALA A 292 38.36 -9.42 -26.38
CA ALA A 292 38.13 -10.74 -26.97
C ALA A 292 37.76 -10.68 -28.46
N LEU A 293 36.98 -9.67 -28.88
CA LEU A 293 36.66 -9.41 -30.29
C LEU A 293 37.91 -8.97 -31.09
N LEU A 294 38.79 -8.15 -30.50
CA LEU A 294 40.02 -7.66 -31.13
C LEU A 294 41.16 -8.68 -31.15
N ALA A 295 41.21 -9.61 -30.19
CA ALA A 295 42.24 -10.64 -30.06
C ALA A 295 42.09 -11.84 -31.02
N GLY A 296 41.18 -11.79 -31.99
CA GLY A 296 41.20 -12.72 -33.13
C GLY A 296 40.68 -14.13 -32.85
N GLY A 297 39.72 -14.29 -31.95
CA GLY A 297 38.95 -15.53 -31.80
C GLY A 297 37.80 -15.62 -32.80
N GLY A 298 38.09 -15.89 -34.08
CA GLY A 298 37.06 -16.31 -35.01
C GLY A 298 36.51 -17.69 -34.64
N SER A 299 35.41 -17.76 -33.89
CA SER A 299 34.41 -18.84 -34.06
C SER A 299 33.12 -18.56 -33.28
N LYS A 300 32.01 -18.52 -34.05
CA LYS A 300 30.63 -18.91 -33.72
C LYS A 300 30.06 -18.51 -32.35
N GLN A 301 29.36 -17.37 -32.33
CA GLN A 301 27.93 -17.25 -31.95
C GLN A 301 27.57 -15.77 -31.79
N SER A 302 27.09 -15.15 -32.86
CA SER A 302 26.15 -14.03 -32.72
C SER A 302 24.84 -14.60 -32.20
N PRO A 303 24.18 -14.05 -31.17
CA PRO A 303 22.81 -14.39 -30.84
C PRO A 303 21.89 -13.56 -31.75
N VAL A 304 22.02 -13.76 -33.06
CA VAL A 304 20.97 -13.44 -34.01
C VAL A 304 20.77 -14.76 -34.74
N ALA A 305 19.66 -15.42 -34.46
CA ALA A 305 19.29 -16.65 -35.15
C ALA A 305 19.23 -16.34 -36.65
N GLU A 306 20.27 -16.72 -37.38
CA GLU A 306 20.19 -16.86 -38.83
C GLU A 306 19.28 -18.06 -39.08
N VAL A 307 17.99 -17.75 -39.26
CA VAL A 307 17.02 -18.70 -39.82
C VAL A 307 17.56 -19.06 -41.20
N SER A 308 17.85 -20.33 -41.42
CA SER A 308 18.31 -20.78 -42.73
C SER A 308 17.19 -20.57 -43.76
N ASP A 309 17.51 -20.28 -45.02
CA ASP A 309 16.50 -20.08 -46.09
C ASP A 309 15.54 -21.29 -46.22
N ALA A 310 15.98 -22.49 -45.80
CA ALA A 310 15.15 -23.68 -45.72
C ALA A 310 14.09 -23.63 -44.58
N GLU A 311 14.41 -23.01 -43.45
CA GLU A 311 13.47 -22.79 -42.34
C GLU A 311 12.51 -21.63 -42.62
N ALA A 312 12.95 -20.63 -43.38
CA ALA A 312 12.09 -19.53 -43.84
C ALA A 312 11.02 -20.03 -44.84
N GLN A 313 11.37 -20.97 -45.72
CA GLN A 313 10.42 -21.56 -46.68
C GLN A 313 9.37 -22.44 -45.98
N ALA A 314 9.77 -23.22 -44.96
CA ALA A 314 8.85 -24.08 -44.19
C ALA A 314 7.80 -23.30 -43.37
N LEU A 315 8.15 -22.09 -42.92
CA LEU A 315 7.23 -21.17 -42.23
C LEU A 315 6.24 -20.48 -43.18
N PHE A 316 6.56 -20.37 -44.47
CA PHE A 316 5.65 -19.83 -45.48
C PHE A 316 4.65 -20.86 -46.00
N ASP A 317 5.02 -22.15 -46.05
CA ASP A 317 4.14 -23.23 -46.52
C ASP A 317 3.12 -23.70 -45.47
N THR A 318 3.15 -23.14 -44.25
CA THR A 318 2.22 -23.46 -43.15
C THR A 318 1.28 -22.31 -42.77
N LEU A 319 1.23 -21.25 -43.59
CA LEU A 319 0.18 -20.20 -43.58
C LEU A 319 -0.76 -20.38 -44.76
#